data_AF-A0A373FMZ3-F1
#
_entry.id   AF-A0A373FMZ3-F1
#
_cell.length_a   1.000
_cell.length_b   1.000
_cell.length_c   1.000
_cell.angle_alpha   90.00
_cell.angle_beta   90.00
_cell.angle_gamma   90.00
#
_symmetry.space_group_name_H-M   'P 1'
#
loop_
_entity.id
_entity.type
_entity.pdbx_description
1 polymer ?
#
loop_
_entity_poly.entity_id
_entity_poly.type
_entity_poly.pdbx_seq_one_letter_code
_entity_poly.pdbx_strand_id
1 'polypeptide(L)'
;MDEAEVFWNKPQGKGIALLMALFLWSGLMLAWALLEMDFSGGAPGYALSLQAWMALGAALSLTMAWLLFQRSKTAVLVGWLYVLTTLISQIAGAVLVVRYGVFEVWNAVVWLGMTAFWAAVLAYLHFLRRRGFLS
;
A
#
# COMPACT_ATOMS: atom_id res chain seq x y z
N MET A 1 15.41 21.93 21.82
CA MET A 1 15.08 20.92 20.79
C MET A 1 13.65 20.54 21.00
N ASP A 2 12.82 20.76 19.99
CA ASP A 2 11.41 20.38 20.04
C ASP A 2 11.30 18.86 20.18
N GLU A 3 10.34 18.38 21.00
CA GLU A 3 10.13 16.94 21.23
C GLU A 3 9.92 16.14 19.93
N ALA A 4 9.39 16.80 18.89
CA ALA A 4 9.25 16.25 17.55
C ALA A 4 10.62 15.99 16.88
N GLU A 5 11.56 16.91 16.98
CA GLU A 5 12.92 16.78 16.43
C GLU A 5 13.71 15.67 17.13
N VAL A 6 13.50 15.51 18.43
CA VAL A 6 14.05 14.38 19.21
C VAL A 6 13.45 13.05 18.76
N PHE A 7 12.16 13.01 18.39
CA PHE A 7 11.49 11.80 17.93
C PHE A 7 11.99 11.33 16.56
N TRP A 8 12.09 12.23 15.58
CA TRP A 8 12.53 11.88 14.22
C TRP A 8 13.97 11.35 14.15
N ASN A 9 14.80 11.73 15.12
CA ASN A 9 16.15 11.21 15.26
C ASN A 9 16.22 9.79 15.85
N LYS A 10 15.16 9.30 16.51
CA LYS A 10 15.09 7.93 17.02
C LYS A 10 14.88 6.91 15.89
N PRO A 11 15.30 5.65 16.05
CA PRO A 11 15.11 4.61 15.03
C PRO A 11 13.66 4.45 14.56
N GLN A 12 12.70 4.64 15.46
CA GLN A 12 11.27 4.55 15.15
C GLN A 12 10.80 5.70 14.25
N GLY A 13 11.28 6.92 14.51
CA GLY A 13 11.01 8.09 13.66
C GLY A 13 11.56 7.90 12.24
N LYS A 14 12.79 7.39 12.12
CA LYS A 14 13.39 7.03 10.82
C LYS A 14 12.59 5.94 10.10
N GLY A 15 12.11 4.94 10.84
CA GLY A 15 11.24 3.89 10.28
C GLY A 15 9.90 4.43 9.78
N ILE A 16 9.28 5.37 10.51
CA ILE A 16 8.06 6.04 10.06
C ILE A 16 8.34 6.87 8.79
N ALA A 17 9.44 7.62 8.76
CA ALA A 17 9.82 8.40 7.58
C ALA A 17 10.04 7.51 6.34
N LEU A 18 10.67 6.34 6.52
CA LEU A 18 10.83 5.35 5.45
C LEU A 18 9.47 4.82 4.96
N LEU A 19 8.56 4.48 5.88
CA LEU A 19 7.21 4.05 5.50
C LEU A 19 6.45 5.16 4.76
N MET A 20 6.55 6.41 5.22
CA MET A 20 5.96 7.55 4.52
C MET A 20 6.48 7.65 3.08
N ALA A 21 7.79 7.56 2.89
CA ALA A 21 8.40 7.61 1.55
C ALA A 21 7.90 6.45 0.66
N LEU A 22 7.83 5.24 1.20
CA LEU A 22 7.32 4.06 0.49
C LEU A 22 5.85 4.23 0.07
N PHE A 23 5.00 4.71 0.97
CA PHE A 23 3.59 4.94 0.67
C PHE A 23 3.39 6.12 -0.29
N LEU A 24 4.15 7.21 -0.16
CA LEU A 24 4.12 8.32 -1.13
C LEU A 24 4.53 7.85 -2.52
N TRP A 25 5.64 7.11 -2.62
CA TRP A 25 6.11 6.55 -3.88
C TRP A 25 5.06 5.63 -4.51
N SER A 26 4.51 4.69 -3.73
CA SER A 26 3.48 3.77 -4.20
C SER A 26 2.22 4.51 -4.67
N GLY A 27 1.79 5.53 -3.93
CA GLY A 27 0.64 6.36 -4.29
C GLY A 27 0.86 7.14 -5.58
N LEU A 28 2.04 7.73 -5.75
CA LEU A 28 2.41 8.44 -6.98
C LEU A 28 2.51 7.51 -8.18
N MET A 29 3.08 6.32 -8.02
CA MET A 29 3.17 5.32 -9.10
C MET A 29 1.78 4.85 -9.54
N LEU A 30 0.86 4.61 -8.60
CA LEU A 30 -0.52 4.25 -8.91
C LEU A 30 -1.28 5.38 -9.59
N ALA A 31 -1.11 6.62 -9.12
CA ALA A 31 -1.71 7.79 -9.75
C ALA A 31 -1.15 8.05 -11.16
N TRP A 32 0.16 7.89 -11.33
CA TRP A 32 0.82 7.98 -12.63
C TRP A 32 0.30 6.92 -13.60
N ALA A 33 0.26 5.66 -13.17
CA ALA A 33 -0.23 4.57 -13.98
C ALA A 33 -1.72 4.76 -14.37
N LEU A 34 -2.53 5.38 -13.49
CA LEU A 34 -3.91 5.75 -13.80
C LEU A 34 -3.99 6.81 -14.92
N LEU A 35 -3.01 7.71 -15.03
CA LEU A 35 -2.96 8.72 -16.08
C LEU A 35 -2.43 8.17 -17.42
N GLU A 36 -1.49 7.23 -17.38
CA GLU A 36 -0.85 6.69 -18.59
C GLU A 36 -1.53 5.45 -19.17
N MET A 37 -2.24 4.65 -18.37
CA MET A 37 -2.91 3.46 -18.91
C MET A 37 -4.06 3.85 -19.86
N ASP A 38 -4.04 3.26 -21.05
CA ASP A 38 -5.18 3.31 -21.95
C ASP A 38 -6.25 2.30 -21.51
N PHE A 39 -7.40 2.83 -21.10
CA PHE A 39 -8.54 2.04 -20.64
C PHE A 39 -9.61 1.82 -21.72
N SER A 40 -9.38 2.32 -22.95
CA SER A 40 -10.37 2.28 -24.03
C SER A 40 -10.58 0.90 -24.67
N GLY A 41 -9.59 -0.01 -24.54
CA GLY A 41 -9.56 -1.30 -25.24
C GLY A 41 -10.26 -2.48 -24.56
N GLY A 42 -11.02 -2.28 -23.48
CA GLY A 42 -11.58 -3.36 -22.65
C GLY A 42 -13.10 -3.31 -22.47
N ALA A 43 -13.67 -4.35 -21.85
CA ALA A 43 -15.07 -4.32 -21.42
C ALA A 43 -15.28 -3.12 -20.46
N PRO A 44 -16.26 -2.23 -20.70
CA PRO A 44 -16.36 -0.94 -20.01
C PRO A 44 -16.46 -1.07 -18.48
N GLY A 45 -17.10 -2.14 -17.98
CA GLY A 45 -17.15 -2.43 -16.54
C GLY A 45 -15.82 -2.84 -15.91
N TYR A 46 -14.96 -3.53 -16.66
CA TYR A 46 -13.64 -3.96 -16.18
C TYR A 46 -12.66 -2.78 -16.13
N ALA A 47 -12.64 -1.97 -17.19
CA ALA A 47 -11.83 -0.75 -17.25
C ALA A 47 -12.13 0.22 -16.10
N LEU A 48 -13.42 0.50 -15.87
CA LEU A 48 -13.87 1.36 -14.78
C LEU A 48 -13.53 0.79 -13.40
N SER A 49 -13.66 -0.53 -13.22
CA SER A 49 -13.28 -1.20 -11.98
C SER A 49 -11.77 -1.08 -11.73
N LEU A 50 -10.93 -1.27 -12.75
CA LEU A 50 -9.49 -1.16 -12.64
C LEU A 50 -9.06 0.28 -12.29
N GLN A 51 -9.63 1.28 -12.96
CA GLN A 51 -9.41 2.70 -12.63
C GLN A 51 -9.78 3.00 -11.18
N ALA A 52 -10.95 2.54 -10.72
CA ALA A 52 -11.40 2.75 -9.35
C ALA A 52 -10.46 2.08 -8.33
N TRP A 53 -9.98 0.86 -8.60
CA TRP A 53 -9.02 0.18 -7.73
C TRP A 53 -7.67 0.89 -7.67
N MET A 54 -7.16 1.38 -8.79
CA MET A 54 -5.89 2.14 -8.83
C MET A 54 -6.03 3.48 -8.10
N ALA A 55 -7.12 4.21 -8.33
CA ALA A 55 -7.42 5.45 -7.63
C ALA A 55 -7.57 5.23 -6.11
N LEU A 56 -8.28 4.17 -5.70
CA LEU A 56 -8.42 3.79 -4.29
C LEU A 56 -7.06 3.44 -3.69
N GLY A 57 -6.23 2.64 -4.38
CA GLY A 57 -4.88 2.30 -3.92
C GLY A 57 -3.98 3.52 -3.78
N ALA A 58 -4.05 4.46 -4.73
CA ALA A 58 -3.32 5.72 -4.65
C ALA A 58 -3.79 6.56 -3.45
N ALA A 59 -5.10 6.72 -3.28
CA ALA A 59 -5.70 7.47 -2.18
C ALA A 59 -5.35 6.86 -0.82
N LEU A 60 -5.44 5.54 -0.66
CA LEU A 60 -5.06 4.83 0.56
C LEU A 60 -3.57 5.03 0.87
N SER A 61 -2.70 4.98 -0.14
CA SER A 61 -1.26 5.17 0.04
C SER A 61 -0.94 6.60 0.50
N LEU A 62 -1.50 7.61 -0.16
CA LEU A 62 -1.30 9.02 0.22
C LEU A 62 -1.91 9.33 1.60
N THR A 63 -3.09 8.78 1.89
CA THR A 63 -3.72 8.87 3.21
C THR A 63 -2.83 8.23 4.27
N MET A 64 -2.21 7.08 3.97
CA MET A 64 -1.31 6.41 4.89
C MET A 64 -0.07 7.23 5.20
N ALA A 65 0.55 7.84 4.19
CA ALA A 65 1.68 8.74 4.39
C ALA A 65 1.30 9.94 5.28
N TRP A 66 0.11 10.52 5.05
CA TRP A 66 -0.41 11.60 5.87
C TRP A 66 -0.67 11.18 7.32
N LEU A 67 -1.31 10.03 7.54
CA LEU A 67 -1.58 9.52 8.89
C LEU A 67 -0.30 9.17 9.63
N LEU A 68 0.73 8.68 8.94
CA LEU A 68 2.05 8.43 9.51
C LEU A 68 2.77 9.71 9.89
N PHE A 69 2.67 10.76 9.07
CA PHE A 69 3.17 12.09 9.41
C PHE A 69 2.52 12.65 10.68
N GLN A 70 1.19 12.52 10.78
CA GLN A 70 0.45 12.89 11.99
C GLN A 70 0.63 11.91 13.15
N ARG A 71 1.32 10.79 12.94
CA ARG A 71 1.45 9.67 13.87
C ARG A 71 0.09 9.17 14.38
N SER A 72 -0.94 9.19 13.56
CA SER A 72 -2.29 8.81 13.99
C SER A 72 -2.44 7.30 14.20
N LYS A 73 -3.11 6.88 15.28
CA LYS A 73 -3.49 5.47 15.51
C LYS A 73 -4.35 4.87 14.40
N THR A 74 -5.09 5.70 13.65
CA THR A 74 -5.92 5.25 12.53
C THR A 74 -5.09 4.72 11.36
N ALA A 75 -3.77 5.02 11.31
CA ALA A 75 -2.84 4.44 10.35
C ALA A 75 -2.88 2.91 10.35
N VAL A 76 -3.14 2.26 11.51
CA VAL A 76 -3.28 0.80 11.58
C VAL A 76 -4.52 0.32 10.82
N LEU A 77 -5.64 1.03 10.92
CA LEU A 77 -6.88 0.68 10.24
C LEU A 77 -6.74 0.88 8.73
N VAL A 78 -6.18 2.03 8.31
CA VAL A 78 -5.93 2.31 6.89
C VAL A 78 -4.91 1.35 6.30
N GLY A 79 -3.87 0.98 7.07
CA GLY A 79 -2.94 -0.08 6.71
C GLY A 79 -3.65 -1.42 6.44
N TRP A 80 -4.62 -1.80 7.27
CA TRP A 80 -5.40 -3.03 7.03
C TRP A 80 -6.21 -2.94 5.75
N LEU A 81 -6.89 -1.82 5.51
CA LEU A 81 -7.63 -1.58 4.28
C LEU A 81 -6.72 -1.66 3.04
N TYR A 82 -5.52 -1.09 3.13
CA TYR A 82 -4.51 -1.14 2.06
C TYR A 82 -4.05 -2.57 1.75
N VAL A 83 -3.72 -3.36 2.79
CA VAL A 83 -3.30 -4.75 2.59
C VAL A 83 -4.44 -5.61 2.04
N LEU A 84 -5.66 -5.46 2.56
CA LEU A 84 -6.83 -6.17 2.04
C LEU A 84 -7.08 -5.84 0.57
N THR A 85 -6.99 -4.56 0.20
CA THR A 85 -7.11 -4.10 -1.19
C THR A 85 -6.07 -4.78 -2.07
N THR A 86 -4.82 -4.80 -1.62
CA THR A 86 -3.70 -5.42 -2.36
C THR A 86 -3.90 -6.93 -2.51
N LEU A 87 -4.37 -7.63 -1.47
CA LEU A 87 -4.66 -9.05 -1.51
C LEU A 87 -5.80 -9.39 -2.47
N ILE A 88 -6.88 -8.59 -2.47
CA ILE A 88 -8.00 -8.77 -3.40
C ILE A 88 -7.52 -8.58 -4.84
N SER A 89 -6.73 -7.53 -5.11
CA SER A 89 -6.17 -7.29 -6.45
C SER A 89 -5.25 -8.43 -6.91
N GLN A 90 -4.43 -8.97 -6.01
CA GLN A 90 -3.65 -10.17 -6.29
C GLN A 90 -4.59 -11.33 -6.64
N ILE A 91 -5.49 -11.75 -5.75
CA ILE A 91 -6.39 -12.90 -6.02
C ILE A 91 -7.12 -12.75 -7.37
N ALA A 92 -7.62 -11.56 -7.68
CA ALA A 92 -8.26 -11.28 -8.96
C ALA A 92 -7.30 -11.50 -10.16
N GLY A 93 -6.07 -11.01 -10.08
CA GLY A 93 -5.05 -11.25 -11.09
C GLY A 93 -4.67 -12.74 -11.20
N ALA A 94 -4.57 -13.49 -10.09
CA ALA A 94 -4.25 -14.92 -10.13
C ALA A 94 -5.33 -15.72 -10.85
N VAL A 95 -6.61 -15.40 -10.60
CA VAL A 95 -7.75 -16.02 -11.30
C VAL A 95 -7.66 -15.77 -12.80
N LEU A 96 -7.30 -14.55 -13.22
CA LEU A 96 -7.12 -14.23 -14.64
C LEU A 96 -5.95 -15.02 -15.24
N VAL A 97 -4.81 -15.07 -14.55
CA VAL A 97 -3.62 -15.80 -15.01
C VAL A 97 -3.91 -17.29 -15.17
N VAL A 98 -4.62 -17.92 -14.23
CA VAL A 98 -5.04 -19.33 -14.33
C VAL A 98 -6.00 -19.54 -15.49
N ARG A 99 -6.95 -18.62 -15.70
CA ARG A 99 -7.93 -18.71 -16.79
C ARG A 99 -7.31 -18.57 -18.18
N TYR A 100 -6.26 -17.78 -18.32
CA TYR A 100 -5.58 -17.52 -19.59
C TYR A 100 -4.26 -18.31 -19.76
N GLY A 101 -3.90 -19.18 -18.81
CA GLY A 101 -2.77 -20.09 -18.92
C GLY A 101 -1.38 -19.44 -18.85
N VAL A 102 -1.26 -18.22 -18.32
CA VAL A 102 -0.01 -17.41 -18.32
C VAL A 102 0.74 -17.52 -16.98
N PHE A 103 0.61 -18.66 -16.27
CA PHE A 103 1.13 -18.78 -14.91
C PHE A 103 2.65 -19.05 -14.90
N GLU A 104 3.43 -18.00 -14.70
CA GLU A 104 4.87 -18.11 -14.44
C GLU A 104 5.14 -18.24 -12.93
N VAL A 105 5.97 -19.22 -12.54
CA VAL A 105 6.39 -19.45 -11.14
C VAL A 105 6.99 -18.19 -10.51
N TRP A 106 7.66 -17.35 -11.32
CA TRP A 106 8.22 -16.08 -10.88
C TRP A 106 7.15 -15.10 -10.36
N ASN A 107 5.99 -15.02 -11.02
CA ASN A 107 4.88 -14.19 -10.55
C ASN A 107 4.40 -14.65 -9.16
N ALA A 108 4.26 -15.96 -8.95
CA ALA A 108 3.84 -16.49 -7.65
C ALA A 108 4.81 -16.09 -6.51
N VAL A 109 6.11 -16.17 -6.76
CA VAL A 109 7.15 -15.79 -5.78
C VAL A 109 7.09 -14.29 -5.47
N VAL A 110 6.97 -13.44 -6.50
CA VAL A 110 6.85 -11.99 -6.33
C VAL A 110 5.62 -11.64 -5.49
N TRP A 111 4.50 -12.31 -5.72
CA TRP A 111 3.24 -12.05 -5.03
C TRP A 111 3.27 -12.47 -3.56
N LEU A 112 3.85 -13.64 -3.28
CA LEU A 112 4.09 -14.09 -1.90
C LEU A 112 5.04 -13.15 -1.16
N GLY A 113 6.12 -12.71 -1.82
CA GLY A 113 7.06 -11.73 -1.28
C GLY A 113 6.37 -10.40 -0.95
N MET A 114 5.53 -9.89 -1.85
CA MET A 114 4.78 -8.65 -1.64
C MET A 114 3.77 -8.78 -0.50
N THR A 115 3.07 -9.92 -0.41
CA THR A 115 2.15 -10.21 0.70
C THR A 115 2.86 -10.27 2.04
N ALA A 116 4.00 -10.97 2.11
CA ALA A 116 4.83 -11.05 3.32
C ALA A 116 5.38 -9.67 3.73
N PHE A 117 5.82 -8.87 2.76
CA PHE A 117 6.29 -7.50 2.98
C PHE A 117 5.20 -6.63 3.62
N TRP A 118 4.00 -6.62 3.05
CA TRP A 118 2.89 -5.82 3.58
C TRP A 118 2.39 -6.31 4.95
N ALA A 119 2.42 -7.62 5.19
CA ALA A 119 2.15 -8.18 6.51
C ALA A 119 3.18 -7.73 7.55
N ALA A 120 4.47 -7.66 7.19
CA ALA A 120 5.51 -7.13 8.06
C ALA A 120 5.32 -5.63 8.34
N VAL A 121 4.94 -4.83 7.34
CA VAL A 121 4.60 -3.41 7.52
C VAL A 121 3.43 -3.27 8.50
N LEU A 122 2.36 -4.06 8.36
CA LEU A 122 1.24 -4.08 9.29
C LEU A 122 1.67 -4.45 10.71
N ALA A 123 2.48 -5.49 10.87
CA ALA A 123 3.01 -5.90 12.16
C ALA A 123 3.82 -4.77 12.83
N TYR A 124 4.63 -4.06 12.04
CA TYR A 124 5.39 -2.91 12.52
C TYR A 124 4.48 -1.73 12.93
N LEU A 125 3.40 -1.45 12.20
CA LEU A 125 2.42 -0.43 12.59
C LEU A 125 1.73 -0.77 13.91
N HIS A 126 1.36 -2.04 14.12
CA HIS A 126 0.84 -2.51 15.40
C HIS A 126 1.86 -2.37 16.52
N PHE A 127 3.14 -2.67 16.25
CA PHE A 127 4.22 -2.46 17.20
C PHE A 127 4.35 -0.98 17.60
N LEU A 128 4.34 -0.07 16.63
CA LEU A 128 4.39 1.38 16.89
C LEU A 128 3.19 1.86 17.70
N ARG A 129 1.98 1.37 17.38
CA ARG A 129 0.76 1.65 18.15
C ARG A 129 0.88 1.18 19.60
N ARG A 130 1.31 -0.06 19.82
CA ARG A 130 1.44 -0.64 21.17
C ARG A 130 2.47 0.08 22.04
N ARG A 131 3.50 0.66 21.43
CA ARG A 131 4.55 1.43 22.12
C ARG A 131 4.20 2.90 22.33
N GLY A 132 3.02 3.36 21.89
CA GLY A 132 2.58 4.75 22.04
C GLY A 132 3.26 5.73 21.09
N PHE A 133 3.93 5.24 20.04
CA PHE A 133 4.54 6.10 19.02
C PHE A 133 3.52 6.61 17.99
N LEU A 134 2.36 5.97 17.91
CA LEU A 134 1.18 6.49 17.24
C LEU A 134 0.24 7.08 18.29
N SER A 135 -0.02 8.39 18.21
CA SER A 135 -0.92 9.18 19.05
C SER A 135 -2.38 9.03 18.68
#